data_AF-A0A2S8EZQ8-F1
#
_entry.id   AF-A0A2S8EZQ8-F1
#
_cell.length_a   1.000
_cell.length_b   1.000
_cell.length_c   1.000
_cell.angle_alpha   90.00
_cell.angle_beta   90.00
_cell.angle_gamma   90.00
#
_symmetry.space_group_name_H-M   'P 1'
#
loop_
_entity.id
_entity.type
_entity.pdbx_description
1 polymer ?
#
loop_
_entity_poly.entity_id
_entity_poly.type
_entity_poly.pdbx_seq_one_letter_code
_entity_poly.pdbx_strand_id
1 'polypeptide(L)'
;MAYLDAFQNDRTCKQARSTVNRHQGYSLLELLAVVTILGLLAAIGATRLAPGIQGNVARGTDSFRTLMALRQARAAAIATGDDHRLRMISSSGTITGFQIERLGGSTTIVEGPHNFSDEATILQSGSHATFNFQGEATVAPVLTFAGPDRTDRITVVAATGWGLLEEL
;
A
#
# COMPACT_ATOMS: atom_id res chain seq x y z
N MET A 1 -69.59 -53.65 -63.07
CA MET A 1 -70.61 -52.96 -62.26
C MET A 1 -69.90 -52.51 -60.99
N ALA A 2 -69.91 -51.20 -60.74
CA ALA A 2 -68.98 -50.44 -59.89
C ALA A 2 -69.20 -50.61 -58.38
N TYR A 3 -68.14 -50.40 -57.58
CA TYR A 3 -68.12 -49.76 -56.24
C TYR A 3 -66.64 -49.72 -55.75
N LEU A 4 -65.94 -48.57 -55.82
CA LEU A 4 -65.67 -47.62 -54.72
C LEU A 4 -65.02 -48.25 -53.47
N ASP A 5 -63.74 -47.94 -53.24
CA ASP A 5 -63.17 -47.44 -51.96
C ASP A 5 -61.64 -47.26 -52.15
N ALA A 6 -61.06 -46.06 -52.28
CA ALA A 6 -61.07 -44.88 -51.42
C ALA A 6 -60.26 -45.09 -50.12
N PHE A 7 -59.15 -44.32 -50.01
CA PHE A 7 -58.44 -43.93 -48.77
C PHE A 7 -57.67 -45.08 -48.05
N GLN A 8 -56.43 -44.96 -47.59
CA GLN A 8 -55.69 -43.84 -47.05
C GLN A 8 -54.18 -44.08 -47.21
N ASN A 9 -53.51 -43.10 -47.83
CA ASN A 9 -52.07 -42.90 -47.73
C ASN A 9 -51.77 -42.40 -46.31
N ASP A 10 -51.43 -43.29 -45.38
CA ASP A 10 -51.02 -42.92 -44.02
C ASP A 10 -49.56 -42.43 -44.02
N ARG A 11 -49.36 -41.26 -44.64
CA ARG A 11 -48.10 -40.51 -44.52
C ARG A 11 -48.11 -39.82 -43.16
N THR A 12 -47.58 -40.50 -42.16
CA THR A 12 -47.26 -39.91 -40.86
C THR A 12 -46.12 -38.89 -41.03
N CYS A 13 -46.48 -37.66 -41.41
CA CYS A 13 -45.62 -36.49 -41.24
C CYS A 13 -45.52 -36.21 -39.74
N LYS A 14 -44.53 -36.82 -39.07
CA LYS A 14 -44.11 -36.41 -37.73
C LYS A 14 -43.60 -34.98 -37.81
N GLN A 15 -44.48 -34.01 -37.51
CA GLN A 15 -44.08 -32.63 -37.25
C GLN A 15 -43.08 -32.63 -36.10
N ALA A 16 -41.82 -32.38 -36.41
CA ALA A 16 -40.82 -32.04 -35.43
C ALA A 16 -41.27 -30.74 -34.74
N ARG A 17 -41.75 -30.85 -33.50
CA ARG A 17 -42.01 -29.69 -32.66
C ARG A 17 -40.67 -28.99 -32.41
N SER A 18 -40.46 -27.90 -33.12
CA SER A 18 -39.49 -26.88 -32.78
C SER A 18 -39.80 -26.40 -31.36
N THR A 19 -39.00 -26.83 -30.39
CA THR A 19 -38.95 -26.19 -29.08
C THR A 19 -38.33 -24.83 -29.28
N VAL A 20 -39.18 -23.81 -29.37
CA VAL A 20 -38.76 -22.42 -29.32
C VAL A 20 -37.99 -22.24 -28.00
N ASN A 21 -36.67 -22.13 -28.10
CA ASN A 21 -35.84 -21.62 -27.02
C ASN A 21 -36.30 -20.17 -26.78
N ARG A 22 -37.20 -20.00 -25.81
CA ARG A 22 -37.50 -18.69 -25.24
C ARG A 22 -36.21 -18.16 -24.64
N HIS A 23 -35.51 -17.33 -25.41
CA HIS A 23 -34.46 -16.51 -24.88
C HIS A 23 -35.14 -15.61 -23.84
N GLN A 24 -34.97 -15.95 -22.57
CA GLN A 24 -35.39 -15.11 -21.45
C GLN A 24 -34.46 -13.90 -21.47
N GLY A 25 -34.84 -12.87 -22.21
CA GLY A 25 -34.19 -11.58 -22.11
C GLY A 25 -34.40 -11.06 -20.69
N TYR A 26 -33.32 -10.75 -20.00
CA TYR A 26 -33.36 -10.11 -18.69
C TYR A 26 -34.23 -8.85 -18.76
N SER A 27 -35.14 -8.70 -17.81
CA SER A 27 -35.98 -7.51 -17.74
C SER A 27 -35.10 -6.29 -17.43
N LEU A 28 -35.42 -5.13 -18.01
CA LEU A 28 -34.69 -3.87 -17.70
C LEU A 28 -34.69 -3.59 -16.19
N LEU A 29 -35.80 -3.88 -15.51
CA LEU A 29 -35.91 -3.76 -14.05
C LEU A 29 -34.98 -4.72 -13.31
N GLU A 30 -34.77 -5.91 -13.84
CA GLU A 30 -33.87 -6.91 -13.27
C GLU A 30 -32.41 -6.47 -13.41
N LEU A 31 -32.04 -5.93 -14.57
CA LEU A 31 -30.70 -5.38 -14.78
C LEU A 31 -30.44 -4.16 -13.88
N LEU A 32 -31.43 -3.29 -13.71
CA LEU A 32 -31.33 -2.15 -12.79
C LEU A 32 -31.21 -2.61 -11.33
N ALA A 33 -31.97 -3.62 -10.92
CA ALA A 33 -31.86 -4.22 -9.59
C ALA A 33 -30.47 -4.82 -9.35
N VAL A 34 -29.90 -5.54 -10.32
CA VAL A 34 -28.55 -6.11 -10.20
C VAL A 34 -27.49 -5.02 -10.10
N VAL A 35 -27.54 -3.99 -10.94
CA VAL A 35 -26.56 -2.89 -10.92
C VAL A 35 -26.64 -2.11 -9.61
N THR A 36 -27.85 -1.86 -9.08
CA THR A 36 -28.02 -1.18 -7.79
C THR A 36 -27.50 -2.01 -6.63
N ILE A 37 -27.75 -3.32 -6.61
CA ILE A 37 -27.17 -4.23 -5.60
C ILE A 37 -25.65 -4.24 -5.70
N LEU A 38 -25.07 -4.35 -6.91
CA LEU A 38 -23.62 -4.30 -7.10
C LEU A 38 -23.02 -2.96 -6.65
N GLY A 39 -23.69 -1.84 -6.94
CA GLY A 39 -23.27 -0.51 -6.50
C GLY A 39 -23.27 -0.39 -4.96
N LEU A 40 -24.30 -0.92 -4.29
CA LEU A 40 -24.38 -0.92 -2.84
C LEU A 40 -23.26 -1.78 -2.22
N LEU A 41 -23.03 -2.97 -2.75
CA LEU A 41 -21.95 -3.86 -2.31
C LEU A 41 -20.57 -3.21 -2.50
N ALA A 42 -20.35 -2.55 -3.64
CA ALA A 42 -19.12 -1.82 -3.91
C ALA A 42 -18.91 -0.66 -2.93
N ALA A 43 -19.96 0.11 -2.61
CA ALA A 43 -19.88 1.22 -1.65
C ALA A 43 -19.52 0.74 -0.24
N ILE A 44 -20.14 -0.35 0.23
CA ILE A 44 -19.83 -0.95 1.54
C ILE A 44 -18.38 -1.46 1.56
N GLY A 45 -17.93 -2.13 0.50
CA GLY A 45 -16.55 -2.60 0.38
C GLY A 45 -15.52 -1.46 0.39
N ALA A 46 -15.80 -0.38 -0.36
CA ALA A 46 -14.90 0.77 -0.45
C ALA A 46 -14.68 1.47 0.90
N THR A 47 -15.75 1.68 1.68
CA THR A 47 -15.63 2.33 3.00
C THR A 47 -14.83 1.53 4.02
N ARG A 48 -14.79 0.19 3.91
CA ARG A 48 -14.00 -0.66 4.80
C ARG A 48 -12.54 -0.84 4.38
N LEU A 49 -12.26 -0.92 3.08
CA LEU A 49 -10.90 -1.19 2.58
C LEU A 49 -10.05 0.08 2.41
N ALA A 50 -10.66 1.23 2.11
CA ALA A 50 -9.91 2.43 1.75
C ALA A 50 -8.91 2.91 2.84
N PRO A 51 -9.28 2.97 4.14
CA PRO A 51 -8.35 3.47 5.16
C PRO A 51 -7.15 2.55 5.39
N GLY A 52 -7.35 1.23 5.38
CA GLY A 52 -6.28 0.26 5.59
C GLY A 52 -5.27 0.22 4.44
N ILE A 53 -5.74 0.34 3.19
CA ILE A 53 -4.85 0.36 2.03
C ILE A 53 -4.00 1.64 1.99
N GLN A 54 -4.61 2.80 2.25
CA GLN A 54 -3.90 4.08 2.24
C GLN A 54 -2.82 4.14 3.32
N GLY A 55 -3.17 3.80 4.58
CA GLY A 55 -2.23 3.79 5.69
C GLY A 55 -1.04 2.85 5.50
N ASN A 56 -1.28 1.66 4.92
CA ASN A 56 -0.21 0.71 4.67
C ASN A 56 0.77 1.16 3.58
N VAL A 57 0.27 1.80 2.52
CA VAL A 57 1.11 2.34 1.43
C VAL A 57 1.91 3.55 1.90
N ALA A 58 1.26 4.46 2.65
CA ALA A 58 1.91 5.64 3.21
C ALA A 58 3.06 5.25 4.14
N ARG A 59 2.81 4.32 5.08
CA ARG A 59 3.84 3.79 5.99
C ARG A 59 5.02 3.18 5.25
N GLY A 60 4.76 2.29 4.28
CA GLY A 60 5.83 1.63 3.52
C GLY A 60 6.68 2.62 2.73
N THR A 61 6.07 3.70 2.24
CA THR A 61 6.78 4.80 1.58
C THR A 61 7.65 5.56 2.58
N ASP A 62 7.11 5.87 3.76
CA ASP A 62 7.82 6.61 4.82
C ASP A 62 8.99 5.82 5.42
N SER A 63 8.81 4.52 5.66
CA SER A 63 9.87 3.65 6.16
C SER A 63 10.99 3.48 5.12
N PHE A 64 10.64 3.27 3.85
CA PHE A 64 11.62 3.20 2.78
C PHE A 64 12.36 4.52 2.56
N ARG A 65 11.65 5.64 2.58
CA ARG A 65 12.25 6.98 2.44
C ARG A 65 13.22 7.27 3.58
N THR A 66 12.85 6.92 4.81
CA THR A 66 13.74 7.06 5.98
C THR A 66 14.98 6.18 5.83
N LEU A 67 14.82 4.95 5.34
CA LEU A 67 15.96 4.06 5.06
C LEU A 67 16.93 4.66 4.03
N MET A 68 16.41 5.26 2.95
CA MET A 68 17.23 5.95 1.96
C MET A 68 17.94 7.17 2.57
N ALA A 69 17.24 7.94 3.40
CA ALA A 69 17.83 9.09 4.08
C ALA A 69 18.94 8.70 5.06
N LEU A 70 18.82 7.56 5.76
CA LEU A 70 19.91 7.02 6.58
C LEU A 70 21.15 6.68 5.74
N ARG A 71 20.94 6.03 4.59
CA ARG A 71 22.04 5.71 3.64
C ARG A 71 22.69 6.98 3.11
N GLN A 72 21.90 8.00 2.83
CA GLN A 72 22.37 9.28 2.36
C GLN A 72 23.14 10.05 3.43
N ALA A 73 22.64 10.12 4.66
CA ALA A 73 23.34 10.76 5.78
C ALA A 73 24.71 10.10 6.02
N ARG A 74 24.76 8.75 5.98
CA ARG A 74 26.02 8.00 6.06
C ARG A 74 26.96 8.34 4.90
N ALA A 75 26.46 8.35 3.67
CA ALA A 75 27.26 8.67 2.49
C ALA A 75 27.80 10.12 2.57
N ALA A 76 27.00 11.06 3.07
CA ALA A 76 27.39 12.45 3.26
C ALA A 76 28.46 12.61 4.35
N ALA A 77 28.38 11.84 5.44
CA ALA A 77 29.42 11.84 6.47
C ALA A 77 30.77 11.39 5.91
N ILE A 78 30.79 10.31 5.13
CA ILE A 78 31.99 9.81 4.46
C ILE A 78 32.54 10.83 3.45
N ALA A 79 31.66 11.42 2.64
CA ALA A 79 32.07 12.32 1.56
C ALA A 79 32.62 13.67 2.07
N THR A 80 32.09 14.17 3.18
CA THR A 80 32.45 15.49 3.71
C THR A 80 33.53 15.43 4.79
N GLY A 81 33.71 14.28 5.44
CA GLY A 81 34.59 14.13 6.60
C GLY A 81 34.00 14.63 7.92
N ASP A 82 32.78 15.19 7.91
CA ASP A 82 32.07 15.64 9.10
C ASP A 82 30.95 14.70 9.48
N ASP A 83 30.62 14.63 10.76
CA ASP A 83 29.51 13.81 11.24
C ASP A 83 28.19 14.28 10.63
N HIS A 84 27.32 13.33 10.26
CA HIS A 84 25.96 13.63 9.77
C HIS A 84 24.92 12.91 10.61
N ARG A 85 23.80 13.58 10.84
CA ARG A 85 22.70 13.12 11.68
C ARG A 85 21.40 13.10 10.89
N LEU A 86 20.65 12.01 10.99
CA LEU A 86 19.24 12.00 10.65
C LEU A 86 18.43 12.38 11.90
N ARG A 87 17.94 13.61 11.93
CA ARG A 87 17.14 14.14 13.04
C ARG A 87 15.66 13.89 12.77
N MET A 88 15.00 13.21 13.71
CA MET A 88 13.53 13.13 13.72
C MET A 88 12.97 14.44 14.27
N ILE A 89 12.01 15.00 13.55
CA ILE A 89 11.31 16.22 13.91
C ILE A 89 10.07 15.81 14.70
N SER A 90 9.94 16.33 15.92
CA SER A 90 8.77 16.09 16.75
C SER A 90 8.00 17.38 17.02
N SER A 91 6.67 17.25 17.03
CA SER A 91 5.72 18.28 17.44
C SER A 91 4.82 17.68 18.52
N SER A 92 4.72 18.34 19.67
CA SER A 92 3.92 17.87 20.81
C SER A 92 4.21 16.42 21.26
N GLY A 93 5.44 15.96 21.11
CA GLY A 93 5.86 14.59 21.47
C GLY A 93 5.61 13.53 20.39
N THR A 94 4.93 13.88 19.30
CA THR A 94 4.73 13.02 18.13
C THR A 94 5.81 13.32 17.09
N ILE A 95 6.42 12.28 16.52
CA ILE A 95 7.35 12.44 15.40
C ILE A 95 6.54 12.73 14.13
N THR A 96 6.75 13.90 13.52
CA THR A 96 6.00 14.36 12.34
C THR A 96 6.84 14.36 11.07
N GLY A 97 8.15 14.13 11.17
CA GLY A 97 9.04 14.14 10.03
C GLY A 97 10.50 13.86 10.38
N PHE A 98 11.38 14.09 9.42
CA PHE A 98 12.82 13.99 9.60
C PHE A 98 13.57 14.98 8.72
N GLN A 99 14.85 15.18 9.03
CA GLN A 99 15.80 15.96 8.22
C GLN A 99 17.22 15.42 8.41
N ILE A 100 18.10 15.69 7.44
CA ILE A 100 19.52 15.38 7.53
C ILE A 100 20.28 16.64 7.90
N GLU A 101 21.14 16.53 8.88
CA GLU A 101 21.97 17.62 9.39
C GLU A 101 23.45 17.24 9.34
N ARG A 102 24.29 18.22 9.04
CA ARG A 102 25.74 18.12 9.20
C ARG A 102 26.12 18.66 10.57
N LEU A 103 26.91 17.88 11.30
CA LEU A 103 27.47 18.19 12.61
C LEU A 103 28.95 18.54 12.44
N GLY A 104 29.24 19.81 12.16
CA GLY A 104 30.59 20.36 12.16
C GLY A 104 30.77 21.39 13.28
N GLY A 105 31.50 22.47 13.02
CA GLY A 105 31.59 23.62 13.93
C GLY A 105 30.24 24.34 14.17
N SER A 106 29.28 24.14 13.27
CA SER A 106 27.88 24.53 13.43
C SER A 106 26.97 23.47 12.81
N THR A 107 25.79 23.25 13.41
CA THR A 107 24.80 22.33 12.84
C THR A 107 24.09 23.01 11.68
N THR A 108 24.16 22.40 10.49
CA THR A 108 23.49 22.89 9.28
C THR A 108 22.55 21.83 8.73
N ILE A 109 21.40 22.25 8.19
CA ILE A 109 20.45 21.35 7.53
C ILE A 109 20.97 21.09 6.12
N VAL A 110 21.24 19.83 5.81
CA VAL A 110 21.71 19.37 4.49
C VAL A 110 20.51 19.02 3.61
N GLU A 111 19.49 18.40 4.20
CA GLU A 111 18.27 18.00 3.50
C GLU A 111 17.06 17.96 4.43
N GLY A 112 15.88 18.28 3.89
CA GLY A 112 14.62 18.33 4.61
C GLY A 112 14.17 19.77 4.93
N PRO A 113 13.09 19.93 5.72
CA PRO A 113 12.36 18.88 6.41
C PRO A 113 11.51 18.02 5.47
N HIS A 114 11.34 16.74 5.84
CA HIS A 114 10.44 15.80 5.20
C HIS A 114 9.38 15.37 6.20
N ASN A 115 8.12 15.60 5.87
CA ASN A 115 7.01 15.21 6.73
C ASN A 115 6.63 13.76 6.46
N PHE A 116 6.25 13.05 7.52
CA PHE A 116 5.60 11.76 7.41
C PHE A 116 4.11 11.93 7.12
N SER A 117 3.48 10.85 6.68
CA SER A 117 2.03 10.77 6.60
C SER A 117 1.41 10.78 8.00
N ASP A 118 0.25 11.45 8.13
CA ASP A 118 -0.53 11.48 9.37
C ASP A 118 -1.10 10.10 9.76
N GLU A 119 -1.05 9.14 8.84
CA GLU A 119 -1.56 7.78 9.02
C GLU A 119 -0.57 6.83 9.71
N ALA A 120 0.71 7.21 9.79
CA ALA A 120 1.76 6.40 10.40
C ALA A 120 2.13 6.95 11.79
N THR A 121 2.21 6.07 12.79
CA THR A 121 2.78 6.41 14.09
C THR A 121 4.24 6.00 14.12
N ILE A 122 5.14 6.97 14.27
CA ILE A 122 6.58 6.73 14.31
C ILE A 122 7.06 6.79 15.75
N LEU A 123 7.75 5.71 16.17
CA LEU A 123 8.41 5.61 17.46
C LEU A 123 9.93 5.53 17.24
N GLN A 124 10.68 6.20 18.09
CA GLN A 124 12.14 6.14 18.09
C GLN A 124 12.62 5.65 19.45
N SER A 125 13.45 4.61 19.46
CA SER A 125 14.23 4.20 20.63
C SER A 125 15.67 4.70 20.50
N GLY A 126 16.13 5.42 21.52
CA GLY A 126 17.45 6.07 21.52
C GLY A 126 17.44 7.47 20.93
N SER A 127 18.63 8.06 20.79
CA SER A 127 18.82 9.38 20.18
C SER A 127 18.89 9.28 18.64
N HIS A 128 18.99 10.40 17.95
CA HIS A 128 19.00 10.48 16.49
C HIS A 128 20.17 9.71 15.86
N ALA A 129 19.92 9.04 14.75
CA ALA A 129 20.96 8.28 14.04
C ALA A 129 22.07 9.24 13.60
N THR A 130 23.28 8.99 14.06
CA THR A 130 24.44 9.85 13.81
C THR A 130 25.57 9.00 13.24
N PHE A 131 26.17 9.47 12.17
CA PHE A 131 27.19 8.78 11.39
C PHE A 131 28.48 9.59 11.38
N ASN A 132 29.61 8.92 11.56
CA ASN A 132 30.93 9.53 11.47
C ASN A 132 31.53 9.43 10.06
N PHE A 133 32.69 10.03 9.84
CA PHE A 133 33.41 10.00 8.57
C PHE A 133 33.84 8.59 8.11
N GLN A 134 33.89 7.62 9.01
CA GLN A 134 34.16 6.21 8.69
C GLN A 134 32.90 5.47 8.23
N GLY A 135 31.74 6.11 8.32
CA GLY A 135 30.44 5.54 7.98
C GLY A 135 29.86 4.63 9.07
N GLU A 136 30.43 4.64 10.27
CA GLU A 136 29.89 3.95 11.44
C GLU A 136 28.77 4.81 12.05
N ALA A 137 27.78 4.16 12.68
CA ALA A 137 26.77 4.87 13.43
C ALA A 137 27.23 5.04 14.89
N THR A 138 27.65 6.25 15.25
CA THR A 138 28.01 6.62 16.63
C THR A 138 26.79 6.57 17.56
N VAL A 139 25.61 6.82 17.00
CA VAL A 139 24.31 6.59 17.63
C VAL A 139 23.46 5.76 16.69
N ALA A 140 23.02 4.59 17.17
CA ALA A 140 22.31 3.59 16.39
C ALA A 140 20.90 3.34 16.95
N PRO A 141 19.90 4.16 16.58
CA PRO A 141 18.54 4.00 17.06
C PRO A 141 17.80 2.84 16.39
N VAL A 142 16.67 2.49 17.01
CA VAL A 142 15.62 1.69 16.38
C VAL A 142 14.43 2.59 16.10
N LEU A 143 13.97 2.59 14.84
CA LEU A 143 12.79 3.32 14.40
C LEU A 143 11.68 2.32 14.12
N THR A 144 10.49 2.55 14.67
CA THR A 144 9.32 1.71 14.43
C THR A 144 8.25 2.54 13.77
N PHE A 145 7.77 2.09 12.62
CA PHE A 145 6.68 2.67 11.85
C PHE A 145 5.45 1.79 12.07
N ALA A 146 4.55 2.21 12.95
CA ALA A 146 3.30 1.50 13.21
C ALA A 146 2.19 2.05 12.31
N GLY A 147 1.60 1.17 11.49
CA GLY A 147 0.38 1.44 10.74
C GLY A 147 -0.83 0.67 11.30
N PRO A 148 -2.01 0.77 10.67
CA PRO A 148 -3.23 0.10 11.14
C PRO A 148 -3.12 -1.42 11.18
N ASP A 149 -2.48 -2.03 10.16
CA ASP A 149 -2.47 -3.49 9.98
C ASP A 149 -1.07 -4.11 10.05
N ARG A 150 -0.01 -3.30 9.91
CA ARG A 150 1.37 -3.77 9.79
C ARG A 150 2.33 -2.77 10.42
N THR A 151 3.46 -3.29 10.91
CA THR A 151 4.51 -2.49 11.54
C THR A 151 5.83 -2.76 10.85
N ASP A 152 6.55 -1.71 10.46
CA ASP A 152 7.93 -1.84 9.96
C ASP A 152 8.90 -1.37 11.05
N ARG A 153 10.06 -2.00 11.13
CA ARG A 153 11.15 -1.63 12.03
C ARG A 153 12.43 -1.41 11.25
N ILE A 154 13.08 -0.28 11.50
CA ILE A 154 14.42 0.02 11.02
C ILE A 154 15.39 -0.06 12.19
N THR A 155 16.34 -0.99 12.11
CA THR A 155 17.45 -1.11 13.07
C THR A 155 18.71 -0.57 12.44
N VAL A 156 19.30 0.47 13.04
CA VAL A 156 20.63 0.94 12.64
C VAL A 156 21.69 0.08 13.33
N VAL A 157 22.65 -0.45 12.57
CA VAL A 157 23.76 -1.24 13.10
C VAL A 157 24.95 -0.33 13.40
N ALA A 158 25.36 -0.22 14.66
CA ALA A 158 26.43 0.70 15.10
C ALA A 158 27.73 0.54 14.30
N ALA A 159 28.25 -0.69 14.19
CA ALA A 159 29.54 -0.95 13.57
C ALA A 159 29.61 -0.63 12.07
N THR A 160 28.48 -0.64 11.36
CA THR A 160 28.47 -0.48 9.90
C THR A 160 27.74 0.77 9.44
N GLY A 161 26.89 1.34 10.30
CA GLY A 161 25.94 2.40 9.95
C GLY A 161 24.81 1.93 9.02
N TRP A 162 24.63 0.63 8.82
CA TRP A 162 23.57 0.12 7.95
C TRP A 162 22.22 0.14 8.66
N GLY A 163 21.19 0.64 7.96
CA GLY A 163 19.80 0.43 8.34
C GLY A 163 19.29 -0.90 7.81
N LEU A 164 18.72 -1.73 8.69
CA LEU A 164 18.02 -2.96 8.36
C LEU A 164 16.52 -2.71 8.51
N LEU A 165 15.76 -2.89 7.43
CA LEU A 165 14.30 -2.77 7.43
C LEU A 165 13.68 -4.17 7.56
N GLU A 166 12.83 -4.34 8.56
CA GLU A 166 12.12 -5.59 8.86
C GLU A 166 10.62 -5.29 8.99
N GLU A 167 9.78 -6.20 8.50
CA GLU A 167 8.34 -6.18 8.78
C GLU A 167 8.09 -7.04 10.04
N LEU A 168 7.31 -6.53 10.99
CA LEU A 168 6.97 -7.17 12.27
C LEU A 168 5.58 -7.80 12.26
#